data_AF-A0A0A1GX39-F1
#
_entry.id   AF-A0A0A1GX39-F1
#
_cell.length_a   1.000
_cell.length_b   1.000
_cell.length_c   1.000
_cell.angle_alpha   90.00
_cell.angle_beta   90.00
_cell.angle_gamma   90.00
#
_symmetry.space_group_name_H-M   'P 1'
#
loop_
_entity.id
_entity.type
_entity.pdbx_description
1 polymer ?
#
loop_
_entity_poly.entity_id
_entity_poly.type
_entity_poly.pdbx_seq_one_letter_code
_entity_poly.pdbx_strand_id
1 'polypeptide(L)' 'MIIEYECQDMFSHETIATFDTYDEADNFMDAAYDMPDWWTMPAMTIVEVTDDEQ' A
#
# COMPACT_ATOMS: atom_id res chain seq x y z
N MET A 1 12.14 -13.08 9.39
CA MET A 1 10.99 -12.83 8.50
C MET A 1 10.41 -11.51 8.95
N ILE A 2 10.84 -10.45 8.27
CA ILE A 2 10.22 -9.15 8.40
C ILE A 2 9.10 -9.19 7.35
N ILE A 3 7.87 -8.97 7.81
CA ILE A 3 6.70 -8.91 6.92
C ILE A 3 6.45 -7.43 6.74
N GLU A 4 6.55 -6.96 5.51
CA GLU A 4 6.24 -5.60 5.11
C GLU A 4 4.97 -5.61 4.25
N TYR A 5 4.30 -4.47 4.21
CA TYR A 5 3.05 -4.25 3.52
C TYR A 5 3.24 -3.09 2.56
N GLU A 6 3.21 -3.39 1.27
CA GLU A 6 3.35 -2.42 0.21
C GLU A 6 2.00 -2.02 -0.35
N CYS A 7 1.70 -0.73 -0.30
CA CYS A 7 0.62 -0.15 -1.10
C CYS A 7 1.14 0.00 -2.54
N GLN A 8 0.68 -0.89 -3.42
CA GLN A 8 1.04 -0.88 -4.83
C GLN A 8 -0.12 -0.37 -5.68
N ASP A 9 0.20 0.27 -6.81
CA ASP A 9 -0.78 0.56 -7.84
C ASP A 9 -1.31 -0.74 -8.47
N MET A 10 -2.63 -0.93 -8.50
CA MET A 10 -3.29 -2.14 -9.01
C MET A 10 -3.05 -2.37 -10.51
N PHE A 11 -2.77 -1.31 -11.28
CA PHE A 11 -2.55 -1.39 -12.74
C PHE A 11 -1.08 -1.51 -13.12
N SER A 12 -0.22 -0.72 -12.47
CA SER A 12 1.21 -0.61 -12.77
C SER A 12 2.06 -1.51 -11.87
N HIS A 13 1.50 -2.03 -10.78
CA HIS A 13 2.21 -2.77 -9.73
C HIS A 13 3.41 -1.96 -9.17
N GLU A 14 3.28 -0.64 -9.17
CA GLU A 14 4.31 0.27 -8.67
C GLU A 14 4.10 0.47 -7.17
N THR A 15 5.14 0.25 -6.37
CA THR A 15 5.11 0.51 -4.93
C THR A 15 5.04 2.03 -4.67
N ILE A 16 3.92 2.47 -4.09
CA ILE A 16 3.67 3.86 -3.73
C ILE A 16 4.18 4.13 -2.30
N ALA A 17 3.93 3.18 -1.41
CA ALA A 17 4.35 3.24 -0.02
C ALA A 17 4.59 1.83 0.54
N THR A 18 5.52 1.72 1.49
CA THR A 18 5.85 0.48 2.20
C THR A 18 5.71 0.71 3.69
N PHE A 19 5.13 -0.25 4.40
CA PHE A 19 4.84 -0.18 5.82
C PHE A 19 5.25 -1.48 6.52
N ASP A 20 5.65 -1.42 7.78
CA ASP A 20 5.96 -2.61 8.57
C ASP A 20 4.70 -3.36 9.05
N THR A 21 3.53 -2.70 9.02
CA THR A 21 2.28 -3.29 9.51
C THR A 21 1.09 -3.06 8.58
N TYR A 22 0.18 -4.03 8.54
CA TYR A 22 -1.04 -3.94 7.73
C TYR A 22 -1.93 -2.76 8.14
N ASP A 23 -2.00 -2.46 9.44
CA ASP A 23 -2.84 -1.38 10.00
C ASP A 23 -2.38 0.01 9.52
N GLU A 24 -1.07 0.22 9.34
CA GLU A 24 -0.52 1.44 8.75
C GLU A 24 -0.82 1.56 7.25
N ALA A 25 -0.71 0.45 6.52
CA ALA A 25 -1.05 0.41 5.09
C ALA A 25 -2.56 0.66 4.86
N ASP A 26 -3.41 0.07 5.70
CA ASP A 26 -4.86 0.27 5.67
C ASP A 26 -5.24 1.71 6.01
N ASN A 27 -4.67 2.29 7.08
CA ASN A 27 -4.86 3.71 7.41
C ASN A 27 -4.44 4.63 6.26
N PHE A 28 -3.35 4.32 5.56
CA PHE A 28 -2.90 5.10 4.41
C PHE A 28 -3.91 5.03 3.25
N MET A 29 -4.44 3.84 2.95
CA MET A 29 -5.48 3.69 1.94
C MET A 29 -6.77 4.43 2.33
N ASP A 30 -7.23 4.28 3.57
CA ASP A 30 -8.46 4.93 4.03
C ASP A 30 -8.31 6.46 3.98
N ALA A 31 -7.16 6.99 4.41
CA ALA A 31 -6.85 8.42 4.30
C ALA A 31 -6.77 8.91 2.85
N ALA A 32 -6.29 8.07 1.92
CA ALA A 32 -6.28 8.37 0.49
C ALA A 32 -7.70 8.39 -0.10
N TYR A 33 -8.57 7.47 0.32
CA TYR A 33 -9.97 7.45 -0.09
C TYR A 33 -10.82 8.58 0.51
N ASP A 34 -10.44 9.11 1.68
CA ASP A 34 -11.12 10.25 2.32
C ASP A 34 -10.77 11.60 1.65
N MET A 35 -9.73 11.65 0.80
CA MET A 35 -9.40 12.87 0.06
C MET A 35 -10.45 13.19 -1.02
N PRO A 36 -10.84 14.45 -1.23
CA PRO A 36 -11.83 14.84 -2.24
C PRO A 36 -11.43 14.45 -3.68
N ASP A 37 -10.13 14.24 -3.92
CA ASP A 37 -9.55 13.84 -5.19
C ASP A 37 -9.25 12.33 -5.28
N TRP A 38 -9.85 11.50 -4.41
CA TRP A 38 -9.70 10.04 -4.40
C TRP A 38 -9.96 9.38 -5.76
N TRP A 39 -10.83 9.99 -6.58
CA TRP A 39 -11.16 9.54 -7.94
C TRP A 39 -10.02 9.76 -8.95
N THR A 40 -9.07 10.64 -8.63
CA THR A 40 -7.83 10.86 -9.41
C THR A 40 -6.68 9.99 -8.93
N MET A 41 -6.80 9.44 -7.72
CA MET A 41 -5.79 8.55 -7.19
C MET A 41 -5.88 7.20 -7.90
N PRO A 42 -4.73 6.60 -8.23
CA PRO A 42 -4.72 5.26 -8.77
C PRO A 42 -5.39 4.27 -7.82
N ALA A 43 -5.99 3.22 -8.36
CA ALA A 43 -6.48 2.11 -7.55
C ALA A 43 -5.27 1.47 -6.87
N MET A 44 -5.18 1.56 -5.55
CA MET A 44 -4.09 0.97 -4.78
C MET A 44 -4.53 -0.39 -4.21
N THR A 45 -3.57 -1.26 -3.92
CA THR A 45 -3.80 -2.53 -3.23
C THR A 45 -2.67 -2.77 -2.23
N ILE A 46 -3.00 -3.33 -1.07
CA ILE A 46 -1.99 -3.73 -0.08
C ILE A 46 -1.48 -5.12 -0.48
N VAL A 47 -0.17 -5.24 -0.63
CA VAL A 47 0.53 -6.47 -0.91
C VAL A 47 1.42 -6.80 0.29
N GLU A 48 1.24 -8.00 0.85
CA GLU A 48 2.16 -8.51 1.85
C GLU A 48 3.43 -8.99 1.15
N VAL A 49 4.55 -8.36 1.47
CA VAL A 49 5.88 -8.75 1.03
C VAL A 49 6.66 -9.27 2.21
N THR A 50 7.14 -10.50 2.08
CA THR A 50 8.14 -11.03 2.99
C THR A 50 9.50 -10.60 2.46
N ASP A 51 10.20 -9.74 3.18
CA ASP A 51 11.62 -9.51 2.93
C ASP A 51 12.36 -10.82 3.29
N ASP A 52 12.53 -11.65 2.26
CA ASP A 52 13.28 -12.91 2.30
C ASP A 52 14.71 -12.62 1.80
N GLU A 53 15.38 -11.59 2.36
CA GLU A 53 16.80 -11.34 2.12
C GLU A 53 17.69 -12.32 2.94
N GLN A 54 17.72 -13.59 2.52
CA GLN A 54 18.74 -14.55 2.95
C GLN A 54 19.66 -14.96 1.81
#